data_AF-A0A6L7LQJ7-F1
#
_entry.id   AF-A0A6L7LQJ7-F1
#
_cell.length_a   1.000
_cell.length_b   1.000
_cell.length_c   1.000
_cell.angle_alpha   90.00
_cell.angle_beta   90.00
_cell.angle_gamma   90.00
#
_symmetry.space_group_name_H-M   'P 1'
#
loop_
_entity.id
_entity.type
_entity.pdbx_description
1 polymer ?
#
loop_
_entity_poly.entity_id
_entity_poly.type
_entity_poly.pdbx_seq_one_letter_code
_entity_poly.pdbx_strand_id
1 'polypeptide(L)'
;MDIWQLLTFVATGICLYLAWIAYYRPRKRQRLQYQTAAIQYFDEDDYALPSDAAMTFRGESVARLAKARLIVWNGGTDALRGDDIVKHDPLRIRLASPGKILSHSIVGTPNEGNLVSADERPGSQGEILLTYDYLNPGDGAVIQVLHDSKQRAPVLAGAAKGLSDGPQALGTVTLHDIKASKKRRNALRTMFALGLVVLLLGVIRTVPLSPDDYSRMPSAIAWLVGDERNLYLSTMLIILGLAYMSLPSYAFVTGRPRFPKSLRRFVQEPQDGS
;
A
#
# COMPACT_ATOMS: atom_id res chain seq x y z
N MET A 1 5.55 45.57 -6.80
CA MET A 1 5.54 44.31 -7.58
C MET A 1 4.28 44.33 -8.41
N ASP A 2 4.43 44.32 -9.73
CA ASP A 2 3.27 44.44 -10.63
C ASP A 2 2.45 43.15 -10.62
N ILE A 3 1.16 43.26 -10.96
CA ILE A 3 0.24 42.11 -11.01
C ILE A 3 0.78 41.00 -11.93
N TRP A 4 1.45 41.38 -13.01
CA TRP A 4 2.11 40.46 -13.94
C TRP A 4 3.26 39.69 -13.28
N GLN A 5 4.07 40.35 -12.45
CA GLN A 5 5.15 39.68 -11.73
C GLN A 5 4.58 38.63 -10.77
N LEU A 6 3.51 38.96 -10.05
CA LEU A 6 2.84 38.01 -9.16
C LEU A 6 2.31 36.78 -9.92
N LEU A 7 1.64 37.00 -11.06
CA LEU A 7 1.14 35.91 -11.91
C LEU A 7 2.28 35.00 -12.40
N THR A 8 3.41 35.58 -12.80
CA THR A 8 4.58 34.80 -13.22
C THR A 8 5.17 33.95 -12.09
N PHE A 9 5.22 34.47 -10.85
CA PHE A 9 5.68 33.69 -9.70
C PHE A 9 4.73 32.54 -9.37
N VAL A 10 3.42 32.78 -9.39
CA VAL A 10 2.40 31.73 -9.15
C VAL A 10 2.50 30.64 -10.22
N ALA A 11 2.54 31.02 -11.50
CA ALA A 11 2.67 30.07 -12.59
C ALA A 11 3.95 29.24 -12.48
N THR A 12 5.07 29.87 -12.16
CA THR A 12 6.36 29.18 -11.94
C THR A 12 6.27 28.19 -10.78
N GLY A 13 5.66 28.59 -9.66
CA GLY A 13 5.45 27.72 -8.50
C GLY A 13 4.61 26.48 -8.84
N ILE A 14 3.53 26.66 -9.60
CA ILE A 14 2.67 25.56 -10.07
C ILE A 14 3.46 24.63 -11.00
N CYS A 15 4.23 25.18 -11.96
CA CYS A 15 5.06 24.39 -12.86
C CYS A 15 6.11 23.56 -12.11
N LEU A 16 6.81 24.14 -11.14
CA LEU A 16 7.78 23.42 -10.31
C LEU A 16 7.12 22.32 -9.48
N TYR A 17 5.93 22.58 -8.93
CA TYR A 17 5.17 21.59 -8.19
C TYR A 17 4.70 20.41 -9.08
N LEU A 18 4.21 20.68 -10.29
CA LEU A 18 3.85 19.64 -11.25
C LEU A 18 5.07 18.84 -11.72
N ALA A 19 6.19 19.51 -12.00
CA ALA A 19 7.44 18.85 -12.35
C ALA A 19 7.94 17.94 -11.22
N TRP A 20 7.81 18.39 -9.98
CA TRP A 20 8.11 17.60 -8.78
C TRP A 20 7.22 16.35 -8.71
N ILE A 21 5.90 16.46 -8.88
CA ILE A 21 4.99 15.29 -8.93
C ILE A 21 5.42 14.31 -10.05
N ALA A 22 5.72 14.82 -11.24
CA ALA A 22 6.12 14.01 -12.39
C ALA A 22 7.45 13.27 -12.15
N TYR A 23 8.41 13.92 -11.47
CA TYR A 23 9.70 13.33 -11.11
C TYR A 23 9.55 12.08 -10.23
N TYR A 24 8.58 12.06 -9.31
CA TYR A 24 8.30 10.89 -8.47
C TYR A 24 7.44 9.82 -9.14
N ARG A 25 7.01 10.03 -10.40
CA ARG A 25 6.30 9.00 -11.16
C ARG A 25 7.27 7.84 -11.40
N PRO A 26 6.93 6.60 -10.97
CA PRO A 26 7.86 5.50 -11.02
C PRO A 26 8.22 5.12 -12.46
N ARG A 27 9.52 4.96 -12.73
CA ARG A 27 10.04 4.35 -13.96
C ARG A 27 9.64 2.87 -14.05
N LYS A 28 9.69 2.28 -15.26
CA LYS A 28 9.43 0.85 -15.48
C LYS A 28 10.36 0.00 -14.61
N ARG A 29 9.78 -0.81 -13.72
CA ARG A 29 10.47 -1.68 -12.76
C ARG A 29 9.58 -2.90 -12.50
N GLN A 30 10.15 -4.09 -12.62
CA GLN A 30 9.53 -5.33 -12.16
C GLN A 30 9.85 -5.52 -10.68
N ARG A 31 8.83 -5.73 -9.84
CA ARG A 31 9.00 -5.97 -8.40
C ARG A 31 7.95 -6.94 -7.90
N LEU A 32 8.39 -8.11 -7.47
CA LEU A 32 7.56 -9.03 -6.72
C LEU A 32 7.69 -8.70 -5.24
N GLN A 33 6.58 -8.45 -4.58
CA GLN A 33 6.54 -8.06 -3.18
C GLN A 33 5.63 -9.00 -2.41
N TYR A 34 5.92 -9.20 -1.14
CA TYR A 34 5.05 -9.97 -0.27
C TYR A 34 5.01 -9.43 1.16
N GLN A 35 3.90 -9.75 1.84
CA GLN A 35 3.69 -9.50 3.26
C GLN A 35 3.05 -10.72 3.90
N THR A 36 3.34 -10.92 5.18
CA THR A 36 2.68 -11.94 5.98
C THR A 36 1.58 -11.29 6.81
N ALA A 37 0.40 -11.88 6.81
CA ALA A 37 -0.76 -11.42 7.55
C ALA A 37 -1.35 -12.57 8.39
N ALA A 38 -2.14 -12.19 9.41
CA ALA A 38 -3.02 -13.08 10.18
C ALA A 38 -2.32 -14.37 10.64
N ILE A 39 -1.25 -14.22 11.43
CA ILE A 39 -0.53 -15.32 12.04
C ILE A 39 -1.34 -15.79 13.26
N GLN A 40 -1.99 -16.94 13.15
CA GLN A 40 -2.53 -17.67 14.29
C GLN A 40 -1.53 -18.77 14.65
N TYR A 41 -1.24 -18.93 15.93
CA TYR A 41 -0.20 -19.82 16.41
C TYR A 41 -0.73 -20.54 17.64
N PHE A 42 -0.67 -21.87 17.62
CA PHE A 42 -0.95 -22.71 18.76
C PHE A 42 0.33 -23.49 19.05
N ASP A 43 0.90 -23.26 20.23
CA ASP A 43 2.04 -24.00 20.79
C ASP A 43 1.56 -24.67 22.07
N GLU A 44 2.03 -25.89 22.32
CA GLU A 44 1.81 -26.57 23.59
C GLU A 44 2.38 -25.75 24.75
N ASP A 45 3.54 -25.10 24.54
CA ASP A 45 4.22 -24.27 25.55
C ASP A 45 3.51 -22.93 25.85
N ASP A 46 2.95 -22.26 24.83
CA ASP A 46 2.33 -20.92 24.98
C ASP A 46 0.92 -21.00 25.59
N TYR A 47 0.19 -22.09 25.35
CA TYR A 47 -1.22 -22.21 25.76
C TYR A 47 -1.44 -22.88 27.11
N ALA A 48 -0.36 -23.30 27.81
CA ALA A 48 -0.46 -24.09 29.04
C ALA A 48 -1.50 -25.21 28.88
N LEU A 49 -1.45 -25.91 27.73
CA LEU A 49 -2.35 -27.02 27.48
C LEU A 49 -2.21 -28.01 28.65
N PRO A 50 -3.32 -28.55 29.18
CA PRO A 50 -3.24 -29.60 30.19
C PRO A 50 -2.30 -30.71 29.71
N SER A 51 -1.55 -31.35 30.62
CA SER A 51 -0.59 -32.43 30.29
C SER A 51 -1.19 -33.58 29.46
N ASP A 52 -2.51 -33.68 29.45
CA ASP A 52 -3.28 -34.76 28.83
C ASP A 52 -3.91 -34.33 27.49
N ALA A 53 -3.67 -33.09 27.04
CA ALA A 53 -4.19 -32.56 25.78
C ALA A 53 -3.12 -32.64 24.68
N ALA A 54 -3.38 -33.44 23.64
CA ALA A 54 -2.54 -33.52 22.44
C ALA A 54 -3.18 -32.77 21.28
N MET A 55 -2.39 -31.98 20.56
CA MET A 55 -2.84 -31.34 19.33
C MET A 55 -2.65 -32.28 18.14
N THR A 56 -3.73 -32.50 17.37
CA THR A 56 -3.69 -33.36 16.19
C THR A 56 -4.19 -32.62 14.96
N PHE A 57 -3.55 -32.87 13.82
CA PHE A 57 -3.97 -32.39 12.51
C PHE A 57 -4.14 -33.58 11.57
N ARG A 58 -5.36 -33.79 11.08
CA ARG A 58 -5.72 -34.95 10.23
C ARG A 58 -5.30 -36.30 10.83
N GLY A 59 -5.34 -36.43 12.16
CA GLY A 59 -4.97 -37.64 12.88
C GLY A 59 -3.48 -37.80 13.16
N GLU A 60 -2.61 -36.92 12.66
CA GLU A 60 -1.19 -36.87 13.03
C GLU A 60 -1.02 -35.94 14.25
N SER A 61 -0.24 -36.38 15.25
CA SER A 61 0.13 -35.53 16.40
C SER A 61 1.09 -34.45 15.94
N VAL A 62 0.79 -33.20 16.27
CA VAL A 62 1.61 -32.03 15.93
C VAL A 62 1.85 -31.21 17.19
N ALA A 63 3.11 -30.95 17.53
CA ALA A 63 3.43 -30.13 18.70
C ALA A 63 3.01 -28.66 18.51
N ARG A 64 2.92 -28.22 17.24
CA ARG A 64 2.71 -26.83 16.86
C ARG A 64 1.81 -26.73 15.64
N LEU A 65 0.93 -25.74 15.65
CA LEU A 65 0.08 -25.41 14.51
C LEU A 65 0.07 -23.90 14.29
N ALA A 66 0.71 -23.49 13.21
CA ALA A 66 0.77 -22.11 12.76
C ALA A 66 0.00 -21.95 11.45
N LYS A 67 -0.90 -20.97 11.40
CA LYS A 67 -1.61 -20.54 10.19
C LYS A 67 -1.09 -19.16 9.80
N ALA A 68 -0.53 -19.05 8.61
CA ALA A 68 -0.03 -17.79 8.06
C ALA A 68 -0.67 -17.50 6.70
N ARG A 69 -0.99 -16.24 6.42
CA ARG A 69 -1.41 -15.78 5.09
C ARG A 69 -0.28 -14.97 4.45
N LEU A 70 0.25 -15.45 3.35
CA LEU A 70 1.16 -14.68 2.50
C LEU A 70 0.37 -13.94 1.43
N ILE A 71 0.51 -12.62 1.42
CA ILE A 71 -0.02 -11.75 0.36
C ILE A 71 1.14 -11.54 -0.60
N VAL A 72 1.03 -12.01 -1.84
CA VAL A 72 2.06 -11.89 -2.87
C VAL A 72 1.49 -11.07 -4.02
N TRP A 73 2.21 -10.06 -4.50
CA TRP A 73 1.74 -9.21 -5.60
C TRP A 73 2.88 -8.58 -6.40
N ASN A 74 2.58 -8.16 -7.62
CA ASN A 74 3.46 -7.30 -8.39
C ASN A 74 3.35 -5.84 -7.89
N GLY A 75 4.33 -5.40 -7.11
CA GLY A 75 4.48 -4.02 -6.64
C GLY A 75 5.26 -3.11 -7.61
N GLY A 76 5.61 -3.64 -8.77
CA GLY A 76 6.29 -2.95 -9.85
C GLY A 76 5.36 -2.06 -10.68
N THR A 77 5.91 -1.54 -11.78
CA THR A 77 5.20 -0.77 -12.81
C THR A 77 5.11 -1.51 -14.14
N ASP A 78 5.76 -2.68 -14.26
CA ASP A 78 5.73 -3.52 -15.43
C ASP A 78 5.22 -4.92 -15.08
N ALA A 79 4.67 -5.64 -16.06
CA ALA A 79 4.12 -6.97 -15.84
C ALA A 79 5.23 -7.99 -15.52
N LEU A 80 4.92 -8.95 -14.65
CA LEU A 80 5.74 -10.15 -14.40
C LEU A 80 5.15 -11.30 -15.21
N ARG A 81 5.99 -12.08 -15.88
CA ARG A 81 5.55 -13.27 -16.64
C ARG A 81 6.03 -14.54 -15.94
N GLY A 82 5.23 -15.59 -15.97
CA GLY A 82 5.59 -16.91 -15.44
C GLY A 82 6.84 -17.49 -16.09
N ASP A 83 6.98 -17.29 -17.40
CA ASP A 83 8.14 -17.73 -18.19
C ASP A 83 9.46 -17.05 -17.79
N ASP A 84 9.39 -15.94 -17.06
CA ASP A 84 10.57 -15.27 -16.53
C ASP A 84 11.08 -15.94 -15.24
N ILE A 85 10.31 -16.84 -14.62
CA ILE A 85 10.74 -17.58 -13.43
C ILE A 85 11.93 -18.49 -13.78
N VAL A 86 12.99 -18.39 -12.99
CA VAL A 86 14.23 -19.12 -13.22
C VAL A 86 14.05 -20.58 -12.83
N LYS A 87 14.16 -21.51 -13.80
CA LYS A 87 13.92 -22.95 -13.59
C LYS A 87 14.78 -23.58 -12.47
N HIS A 88 16.02 -23.12 -12.30
CA HIS A 88 16.93 -23.65 -11.27
C HIS A 88 16.71 -23.05 -9.88
N ASP A 89 16.01 -21.91 -9.79
CA ASP A 89 15.63 -21.26 -8.53
C ASP A 89 14.17 -20.80 -8.61
N PRO A 90 13.22 -21.77 -8.66
CA PRO A 90 11.82 -21.46 -8.85
C PRO A 90 11.27 -20.68 -7.67
N LEU A 91 10.23 -19.88 -7.97
CA LEU A 91 9.52 -19.15 -6.94
C LEU A 91 8.82 -20.13 -6.00
N ARG A 92 9.12 -19.99 -4.70
CA ARG A 92 8.63 -20.90 -3.67
C ARG A 92 8.42 -20.20 -2.34
N ILE A 93 7.39 -20.62 -1.63
CA ILE A 93 7.18 -20.30 -0.23
C ILE A 93 7.90 -21.36 0.58
N ARG A 94 8.81 -20.97 1.47
CA ARG A 94 9.55 -21.89 2.34
C ARG A 94 9.40 -21.50 3.80
N LEU A 95 9.46 -22.50 4.67
CA LEU A 95 9.55 -22.27 6.11
C LEU A 95 10.95 -21.74 6.46
N ALA A 96 11.01 -20.76 7.37
CA ALA A 96 12.26 -20.12 7.77
C ALA A 96 13.02 -20.89 8.86
N SER A 97 12.35 -21.84 9.51
CA SER A 97 12.95 -22.84 10.40
C SER A 97 12.49 -24.25 9.98
N PRO A 98 13.18 -25.32 10.42
CA PRO A 98 12.72 -26.68 10.20
C PRO A 98 11.26 -26.87 10.61
N GLY A 99 10.53 -27.62 9.80
CA GLY A 99 9.11 -27.92 9.96
C GLY A 99 8.52 -28.49 8.66
N LYS A 100 7.27 -28.91 8.76
CA LYS A 100 6.44 -29.44 7.69
C LYS A 100 5.29 -28.48 7.41
N ILE A 101 5.00 -28.30 6.14
CA ILE A 101 3.77 -27.70 5.65
C ILE A 101 2.69 -28.77 5.75
N LEU A 102 1.68 -28.49 6.56
CA LEU A 102 0.58 -29.41 6.86
C LEU A 102 -0.54 -29.29 5.84
N SER A 103 -0.76 -28.07 5.32
CA SER A 103 -1.75 -27.77 4.29
C SER A 103 -1.49 -26.40 3.69
N HIS A 104 -1.88 -26.21 2.43
CA HIS A 104 -1.88 -24.91 1.78
C HIS A 104 -3.15 -24.72 0.94
N SER A 105 -3.52 -23.45 0.72
CA SER A 105 -4.63 -23.09 -0.16
C SER A 105 -4.47 -21.67 -0.69
N ILE A 106 -4.95 -21.42 -1.90
CA ILE A 106 -5.10 -20.06 -2.42
C ILE A 106 -6.42 -19.52 -1.88
N VAL A 107 -6.35 -18.53 -0.97
CA VAL A 107 -7.54 -17.89 -0.38
C VAL A 107 -8.26 -17.02 -1.40
N GLY A 108 -7.51 -16.43 -2.31
CA GLY A 108 -8.10 -15.72 -3.43
C GLY A 108 -7.12 -14.99 -4.31
N THR A 109 -7.55 -14.80 -5.56
CA THR A 109 -6.90 -14.00 -6.58
C THR A 109 -7.93 -12.96 -7.06
N PRO A 110 -7.58 -11.68 -7.22
CA PRO A 110 -8.51 -10.70 -7.79
C PRO A 110 -8.78 -10.93 -9.27
N ASN A 111 -7.82 -11.55 -9.96
CA ASN A 111 -7.84 -11.81 -11.39
C ASN A 111 -7.51 -13.29 -11.61
N GLU A 112 -8.54 -14.10 -11.87
CA GLU A 112 -8.41 -15.53 -12.09
C GLU A 112 -7.61 -15.86 -13.35
N GLY A 113 -7.60 -14.95 -14.34
CA GLY A 113 -6.80 -15.08 -15.56
C GLY A 113 -5.29 -15.07 -15.33
N ASN A 114 -4.82 -14.71 -14.14
CA ASN A 114 -3.39 -14.78 -13.79
C ASN A 114 -2.90 -16.21 -13.55
N LEU A 115 -3.83 -17.18 -13.42
CA LEU A 115 -3.56 -18.61 -13.26
C LEU A 115 -2.53 -18.91 -12.17
N VAL A 116 -2.68 -18.26 -11.01
CA VAL A 116 -1.78 -18.50 -9.88
C VAL A 116 -2.00 -19.92 -9.34
N SER A 117 -0.94 -20.72 -9.26
CA SER A 117 -0.95 -22.05 -8.63
C SER A 117 0.01 -22.10 -7.45
N ALA A 118 -0.31 -22.95 -6.48
CA ALA A 118 0.51 -23.20 -5.30
C ALA A 118 0.51 -24.72 -5.07
N ASP A 119 1.65 -25.36 -5.26
CA ASP A 119 1.78 -26.83 -5.27
C ASP A 119 2.94 -27.26 -4.37
N GLU A 120 2.80 -28.39 -3.65
CA GLU A 120 3.90 -28.91 -2.83
C GLU A 120 5.11 -29.25 -3.69
N ARG A 121 6.32 -28.87 -3.23
CA ARG A 121 7.54 -29.21 -3.96
C ARG A 121 7.84 -30.71 -3.77
N PRO A 122 7.99 -31.49 -4.85
CA PRO A 122 8.37 -32.90 -4.73
C PRO A 122 9.67 -33.07 -3.96
N GLY A 123 9.66 -33.94 -2.95
CA GLY A 123 10.84 -34.22 -2.11
C GLY A 123 11.14 -33.17 -1.04
N SER A 124 10.27 -32.18 -0.81
CA SER A 124 10.40 -31.22 0.28
C SER A 124 9.10 -31.17 1.10
N GLN A 125 9.23 -31.29 2.42
CA GLN A 125 8.10 -31.15 3.34
C GLN A 125 7.85 -29.69 3.75
N GLY A 126 8.75 -28.76 3.42
CA GLY A 126 8.75 -27.38 3.93
C GLY A 126 8.62 -26.31 2.85
N GLU A 127 8.31 -26.69 1.61
CA GLU A 127 8.27 -25.77 0.46
C GLU A 127 7.03 -25.97 -0.42
N ILE A 128 6.44 -24.84 -0.85
CA ILE A 128 5.36 -24.77 -1.84
C ILE A 128 5.90 -24.02 -3.05
N LEU A 129 5.84 -24.61 -4.24
CA LEU A 129 6.11 -23.94 -5.51
C LEU A 129 4.96 -23.00 -5.85
N LEU A 130 5.30 -21.77 -6.22
CA LEU A 130 4.34 -20.75 -6.64
C LEU A 130 4.54 -20.48 -8.13
N THR A 131 3.49 -20.67 -8.92
CA THR A 131 3.50 -20.36 -10.36
C THR A 131 2.35 -19.42 -10.72
N TYR A 132 2.48 -18.76 -11.88
CA TYR A 132 1.48 -17.86 -12.45
C TYR A 132 1.76 -17.69 -13.94
N ASP A 133 0.76 -17.32 -14.74
CA ASP A 133 0.96 -16.98 -16.15
C ASP A 133 1.51 -15.55 -16.28
N TYR A 134 0.83 -14.59 -15.67
CA TYR A 134 1.31 -13.22 -15.55
C TYR A 134 0.75 -12.52 -14.31
N LEU A 135 1.43 -11.45 -13.87
CA LEU A 135 0.96 -10.54 -12.85
C LEU A 135 1.15 -9.10 -13.32
N ASN A 136 0.06 -8.39 -13.61
CA ASN A 136 0.11 -6.95 -13.91
C ASN A 136 0.40 -6.12 -12.65
N PRO A 137 0.82 -4.85 -12.77
CA PRO A 137 0.99 -3.98 -11.62
C PRO A 137 -0.24 -3.94 -10.70
N GLY A 138 -0.06 -4.38 -9.45
CA GLY A 138 -1.13 -4.47 -8.45
C GLY A 138 -1.89 -5.80 -8.41
N ASP A 139 -1.61 -6.73 -9.33
CA ASP A 139 -2.14 -8.08 -9.30
C ASP A 139 -1.35 -8.98 -8.36
N GLY A 140 -2.01 -10.01 -7.84
CA GLY A 140 -1.41 -10.93 -6.90
C GLY A 140 -2.38 -12.00 -6.39
N ALA A 141 -1.96 -12.70 -5.35
CA ALA A 141 -2.75 -13.72 -4.68
C ALA A 141 -2.50 -13.71 -3.17
N VAL A 142 -3.47 -14.24 -2.42
CA VAL A 142 -3.31 -14.55 -0.99
C VAL A 142 -3.22 -16.07 -0.84
N ILE A 143 -2.09 -16.55 -0.33
CA ILE A 143 -1.83 -17.96 -0.07
C ILE A 143 -1.89 -18.19 1.44
N GLN A 144 -2.70 -19.13 1.88
CA GLN A 144 -2.74 -19.57 3.27
C GLN A 144 -1.91 -20.84 3.42
N VAL A 145 -1.03 -20.84 4.42
CA VAL A 145 -0.14 -21.94 4.75
C VAL A 145 -0.38 -22.34 6.20
N LEU A 146 -0.64 -23.62 6.42
CA LEU A 146 -0.61 -24.25 7.73
C LEU A 146 0.70 -25.01 7.87
N HIS A 147 1.43 -24.82 8.96
CA HIS A 147 2.72 -25.45 9.20
C HIS A 147 2.98 -25.65 10.70
N ASP A 148 3.96 -26.49 11.05
CA ASP A 148 4.36 -26.78 12.43
C ASP A 148 5.69 -26.09 12.85
N SER A 149 6.30 -25.30 11.95
CA SER A 149 7.61 -24.72 12.23
C SER A 149 7.59 -23.67 13.35
N LYS A 150 8.69 -23.60 14.11
CA LYS A 150 8.91 -22.62 15.18
C LYS A 150 8.79 -21.15 14.71
N GLN A 151 9.30 -20.83 13.52
CA GLN A 151 9.12 -19.50 12.96
C GLN A 151 7.72 -19.34 12.39
N ARG A 152 7.05 -18.26 12.81
CA ARG A 152 5.64 -17.98 12.51
C ARG A 152 5.35 -17.56 11.07
N ALA A 153 6.34 -17.02 10.35
CA ALA A 153 6.15 -16.41 9.05
C ALA A 153 6.95 -17.16 7.97
N PRO A 154 6.28 -17.79 7.00
CA PRO A 154 6.93 -18.31 5.81
C PRO A 154 7.59 -17.19 5.00
N VAL A 155 8.60 -17.56 4.21
CA VAL A 155 9.40 -16.65 3.38
C VAL A 155 9.19 -17.01 1.91
N LEU A 156 8.98 -15.99 1.07
CA LEU A 156 8.96 -16.17 -0.38
C LEU A 156 10.38 -16.02 -0.92
N ALA A 157 10.84 -17.02 -1.66
CA ALA A 157 12.18 -17.09 -2.25
C ALA A 157 12.11 -17.55 -3.71
N GLY A 158 13.18 -17.33 -4.46
CA GLY A 158 13.29 -17.68 -5.88
C GLY A 158 13.74 -16.49 -6.72
N ALA A 159 14.03 -16.75 -7.98
CA ALA A 159 14.52 -15.77 -8.93
C ALA A 159 13.62 -15.69 -10.17
N ALA A 160 13.54 -14.49 -10.76
CA ALA A 160 12.89 -14.26 -12.03
C ALA A 160 13.72 -13.26 -12.86
N LYS A 161 13.71 -13.41 -14.19
CA LYS A 161 14.36 -12.45 -15.10
C LYS A 161 13.76 -11.06 -14.89
N GLY A 162 14.63 -10.06 -14.82
CA GLY A 162 14.24 -8.67 -14.54
C GLY A 162 13.85 -8.37 -13.08
N LEU A 163 13.82 -9.38 -12.20
CA LEU A 163 13.68 -9.21 -10.75
C LEU A 163 15.07 -9.21 -10.09
N SER A 164 15.77 -8.07 -10.11
CA SER A 164 17.17 -7.96 -9.65
C SER A 164 17.41 -8.38 -8.20
N ASP A 165 16.42 -8.16 -7.33
CA ASP A 165 16.57 -8.31 -5.87
C ASP A 165 15.74 -9.48 -5.31
N GLY A 166 15.17 -10.31 -6.18
CA GLY A 166 14.21 -11.35 -5.79
C GLY A 166 12.92 -10.79 -5.16
N PRO A 167 12.12 -11.66 -4.51
CA PRO A 167 10.89 -11.25 -3.83
C PRO A 167 11.19 -10.37 -2.61
N GLN A 168 10.56 -9.19 -2.54
CA GLN A 168 10.79 -8.23 -1.46
C GLN A 168 9.80 -8.43 -0.31
N ALA A 169 10.33 -8.76 0.88
CA ALA A 169 9.55 -8.81 2.11
C ALA A 169 9.26 -7.40 2.62
N LEU A 170 7.98 -7.04 2.77
CA LEU A 170 7.58 -5.75 3.36
C LEU A 170 7.11 -5.88 4.81
N GLY A 171 7.43 -7.01 5.46
CA GLY A 171 7.12 -7.29 6.86
C GLY A 171 5.73 -7.87 7.09
N THR A 172 5.30 -7.80 8.36
CA THR A 172 4.01 -8.33 8.81
C THR A 172 2.96 -7.23 8.82
N VAL A 173 1.74 -7.54 8.40
CA VAL A 173 0.60 -6.62 8.48
C VAL A 173 -0.46 -7.13 9.43
N THR A 174 -0.86 -6.27 10.36
CA THR A 174 -1.98 -6.53 11.26
C THR A 174 -3.27 -5.91 10.70
N LEU A 175 -4.43 -6.43 11.11
CA LEU A 175 -5.71 -5.80 10.77
C LEU A 175 -5.82 -4.36 11.32
N HIS A 176 -5.16 -4.07 12.44
CA HIS A 176 -5.12 -2.74 13.04
C HIS A 176 -4.40 -1.73 12.13
N ASP A 177 -3.29 -2.13 11.51
CA ASP A 177 -2.53 -1.29 10.57
C ASP A 177 -3.38 -0.84 9.37
N ILE A 178 -4.26 -1.72 8.89
CA ILE A 178 -5.14 -1.43 7.75
C ILE A 178 -6.11 -0.30 8.09
N LYS A 179 -6.74 -0.35 9.27
CA LYS A 179 -7.68 0.68 9.76
C LYS A 179 -6.97 2.01 10.02
N ALA A 180 -5.81 1.99 10.69
CA ALA A 180 -5.01 3.20 10.95
C ALA A 180 -4.60 3.91 9.66
N SER A 181 -4.24 3.16 8.61
CA SER A 181 -3.89 3.74 7.30
C SER A 181 -5.04 4.51 6.64
N LYS A 182 -6.30 4.10 6.87
CA LYS A 182 -7.49 4.77 6.30
C LYS A 182 -7.72 6.13 6.97
N LYS A 183 -7.62 6.18 8.31
CA LYS A 183 -7.76 7.42 9.09
C LYS A 183 -6.69 8.44 8.68
N ARG A 184 -5.42 8.03 8.63
CA ARG A 184 -4.31 8.88 8.17
C ARG A 184 -4.53 9.41 6.76
N ARG A 185 -4.99 8.57 5.83
CA ARG A 185 -5.24 8.98 4.44
C ARG A 185 -6.35 10.02 4.33
N ASN A 186 -7.41 9.88 5.11
CA ASN A 186 -8.50 10.87 5.14
C ASN A 186 -8.01 12.21 5.72
N ALA A 187 -7.21 12.18 6.80
CA ALA A 187 -6.61 13.39 7.36
C ALA A 187 -5.68 14.12 6.36
N LEU A 188 -4.90 13.37 5.58
CA LEU A 188 -4.05 13.97 4.54
C LEU A 188 -4.88 14.59 3.40
N ARG A 189 -6.04 14.00 3.06
CA ARG A 189 -6.95 14.56 2.05
C ARG A 189 -7.60 15.86 2.53
N THR A 190 -8.01 15.92 3.80
CA THR A 190 -8.56 17.13 4.38
C THR A 190 -7.51 18.24 4.47
N MET A 191 -6.26 17.90 4.83
CA MET A 191 -5.14 18.86 4.80
C MET A 191 -4.88 19.40 3.39
N PHE A 192 -4.88 18.53 2.38
CA PHE A 192 -4.71 18.96 0.98
C PHE A 192 -5.85 19.88 0.52
N ALA A 193 -7.10 19.53 0.81
CA ALA A 193 -8.26 20.35 0.47
C ALA A 193 -8.20 21.72 1.15
N LEU A 194 -7.80 21.77 2.43
CA LEU A 194 -7.60 23.03 3.15
C LEU A 194 -6.51 23.89 2.51
N GLY A 195 -5.38 23.29 2.13
CA GLY A 195 -4.31 23.98 1.40
C GLY A 195 -4.78 24.56 0.08
N LEU A 196 -5.61 23.83 -0.68
CA LEU A 196 -6.20 24.31 -1.93
C LEU A 196 -7.14 25.49 -1.70
N VAL A 197 -7.98 25.45 -0.66
CA VAL A 197 -8.86 26.57 -0.30
C VAL A 197 -8.04 27.81 0.05
N VAL A 198 -7.01 27.66 0.88
CA VAL A 198 -6.12 28.77 1.28
C VAL A 198 -5.40 29.36 0.06
N LEU A 199 -4.94 28.52 -0.86
CA LEU A 199 -4.33 28.95 -2.13
C LEU A 199 -5.32 29.76 -2.98
N LEU A 200 -6.54 29.25 -3.18
CA LEU A 200 -7.57 29.92 -3.97
C LEU A 200 -7.97 31.26 -3.36
N LEU A 201 -8.09 31.35 -2.03
CA LEU A 201 -8.34 32.62 -1.34
C LEU A 201 -7.23 33.63 -1.58
N GLY A 202 -5.96 33.17 -1.53
CA GLY A 202 -4.81 33.99 -1.86
C GLY A 202 -4.85 34.52 -3.31
N VAL A 203 -5.25 33.67 -4.27
CA VAL A 203 -5.38 34.06 -5.69
C VAL A 203 -6.56 35.00 -5.93
N ILE A 204 -7.73 34.72 -5.36
CA ILE A 204 -8.94 35.55 -5.54
C ILE A 204 -8.68 36.99 -5.06
N ARG A 205 -7.97 37.17 -3.95
CA ARG A 205 -7.58 38.51 -3.45
C ARG A 205 -6.69 39.32 -4.41
N THR A 206 -6.08 38.67 -5.40
CA THR A 206 -5.21 39.33 -6.38
C THR A 206 -5.95 39.77 -7.64
N VAL A 207 -7.19 39.30 -7.84
CA VAL A 207 -8.00 39.67 -9.00
C VAL A 207 -8.41 41.14 -8.87
N PRO A 208 -8.13 41.98 -9.88
CA PRO A 208 -8.56 43.37 -9.85
C PRO A 208 -10.08 43.42 -10.01
N LEU A 209 -10.79 43.84 -8.97
CA LEU A 209 -12.22 44.09 -9.00
C LEU A 209 -12.48 45.59 -9.05
N SER A 210 -13.50 45.99 -9.82
CA SER A 210 -13.95 47.38 -9.81
C SER A 210 -14.73 47.67 -8.52
N PRO A 211 -14.80 48.94 -8.06
CA PRO A 211 -15.61 49.31 -6.89
C PRO A 211 -17.08 48.87 -7.01
N ASP A 212 -17.63 48.90 -8.23
CA ASP A 212 -18.99 48.46 -8.50
C ASP A 212 -19.16 46.95 -8.26
N ASP A 213 -18.14 46.14 -8.54
CA ASP A 213 -18.18 44.69 -8.29
C ASP A 213 -18.26 44.39 -6.78
N TYR A 214 -17.53 45.14 -5.95
CA TYR A 214 -17.58 44.99 -4.49
C TYR A 214 -18.96 45.29 -3.92
N SER A 215 -19.63 46.33 -4.45
CA SER A 215 -20.97 46.72 -3.99
C SER A 215 -22.05 45.66 -4.26
N ARG A 216 -21.82 44.80 -5.27
CA ARG A 216 -22.73 43.72 -5.67
C ARG A 216 -22.46 42.41 -4.93
N MET A 217 -21.33 42.31 -4.22
CA MET A 217 -20.97 41.09 -3.49
C MET A 217 -21.68 41.01 -2.13
N PRO A 218 -22.08 39.79 -1.71
CA PRO A 218 -22.48 39.56 -0.32
C PRO A 218 -21.40 40.03 0.66
N SER A 219 -21.80 40.66 1.76
CA SER A 219 -20.89 41.28 2.74
C SER A 219 -19.80 40.33 3.27
N ALA A 220 -20.13 39.04 3.45
CA ALA A 220 -19.18 38.02 3.85
C ALA A 220 -18.06 37.78 2.82
N ILE A 221 -18.37 37.87 1.52
CA ILE A 221 -17.40 37.71 0.43
C ILE A 221 -16.57 38.99 0.29
N ALA A 222 -17.21 40.17 0.38
CA ALA A 222 -16.50 41.44 0.34
C ALA A 222 -15.46 41.57 1.47
N TRP A 223 -15.81 41.16 2.70
CA TRP A 223 -14.88 41.07 3.83
C TRP A 223 -13.72 40.11 3.56
N LEU A 224 -14.01 38.96 2.96
CA LEU A 224 -13.03 37.92 2.63
C LEU A 224 -12.07 38.35 1.51
N VAL A 225 -12.50 39.18 0.56
CA VAL A 225 -11.64 39.75 -0.48
C VAL A 225 -10.84 40.94 0.09
N GLY A 226 -11.42 41.67 1.02
CA GLY A 226 -10.82 42.86 1.65
C GLY A 226 -10.84 44.06 0.72
N ASP A 227 -11.04 45.22 1.31
CA ASP A 227 -11.10 46.52 0.61
C ASP A 227 -9.68 47.05 0.33
N GLU A 228 -8.74 46.80 1.24
CA GLU A 228 -7.33 47.13 1.05
C GLU A 228 -6.57 45.97 0.41
N ARG A 229 -5.95 46.24 -0.76
CA ARG A 229 -5.08 45.32 -1.50
C ARG A 229 -3.80 45.04 -0.73
N ASN A 230 -3.88 44.25 0.33
CA ASN A 230 -2.70 43.78 1.05
C ASN A 230 -2.05 42.66 0.22
N LEU A 231 -1.18 43.05 -0.71
CA LEU A 231 -0.41 42.10 -1.54
C LEU A 231 0.43 41.15 -0.68
N TYR A 232 0.92 41.59 0.48
CA TYR A 232 1.67 40.74 1.41
C TYR A 232 0.79 39.61 1.95
N LEU A 233 -0.41 39.92 2.43
CA LEU A 233 -1.35 38.91 2.92
C LEU A 233 -1.70 37.89 1.82
N SER A 234 -1.98 38.37 0.61
CA SER A 234 -2.29 37.49 -0.54
C SER A 234 -1.12 36.56 -0.89
N THR A 235 0.10 37.11 -0.90
CA THR A 235 1.33 36.34 -1.14
C THR A 235 1.58 35.31 -0.04
N MET A 236 1.37 35.68 1.23
CA MET A 236 1.50 34.75 2.36
C MET A 236 0.48 33.61 2.27
N LEU A 237 -0.78 33.90 1.92
CA LEU A 237 -1.81 32.89 1.73
C LEU A 237 -1.47 31.93 0.58
N ILE A 238 -0.94 32.43 -0.53
CA ILE A 238 -0.50 31.59 -1.66
C ILE A 238 0.63 30.65 -1.21
N ILE A 239 1.66 31.18 -0.54
CA ILE A 239 2.80 30.38 -0.04
C ILE A 239 2.31 29.34 0.96
N LEU A 240 1.45 29.74 1.90
CA LEU A 240 0.89 28.85 2.91
C LEU A 240 0.05 27.74 2.29
N GLY A 241 -0.78 28.07 1.28
CA GLY A 241 -1.58 27.10 0.53
C GLY A 241 -0.70 26.07 -0.18
N LEU A 242 0.34 26.51 -0.87
CA LEU A 242 1.32 25.60 -1.52
C LEU A 242 2.04 24.71 -0.49
N ALA A 243 2.46 25.26 0.65
CA ALA A 243 3.10 24.50 1.71
C ALA A 243 2.16 23.44 2.31
N TYR A 244 0.89 23.79 2.55
CA TYR A 244 -0.12 22.86 3.06
C TYR A 244 -0.50 21.78 2.04
N MET A 245 -0.39 22.04 0.74
CA MET A 245 -0.60 21.03 -0.29
C MET A 245 0.61 20.11 -0.47
N SER A 246 1.84 20.59 -0.28
CA SER A 246 3.07 19.81 -0.53
C SER A 246 3.27 18.68 0.47
N LEU A 247 3.03 18.92 1.77
CA LEU A 247 3.14 17.91 2.83
C LEU A 247 2.28 16.65 2.60
N PRO A 248 0.96 16.75 2.39
CA PRO A 248 0.13 15.58 2.10
C PRO A 248 0.45 14.98 0.73
N SER A 249 0.84 15.78 -0.26
CA SER A 249 1.27 15.26 -1.56
C SER A 249 2.50 14.37 -1.44
N TYR A 250 3.51 14.82 -0.68
CA TYR A 250 4.69 14.02 -0.38
C TYR A 250 4.29 12.73 0.34
N ALA A 251 3.40 12.83 1.33
CA ALA A 251 2.90 11.66 2.06
C ALA A 251 2.08 10.71 1.17
N PHE A 252 1.36 11.18 0.15
CA PHE A 252 0.67 10.31 -0.80
C PHE A 252 1.62 9.64 -1.78
N VAL A 253 2.64 10.37 -2.23
CA VAL A 253 3.67 9.88 -3.16
C VAL A 253 4.55 8.82 -2.51
N THR A 254 4.96 9.05 -1.25
CA THR A 254 5.80 8.14 -0.48
C THR A 254 5.00 7.06 0.26
N GLY A 255 3.78 7.39 0.70
CA GLY A 255 2.87 6.49 1.39
C GLY A 255 2.14 5.55 0.44
N ARG A 256 2.88 4.69 -0.25
CA ARG A 256 2.28 3.62 -1.06
C ARG A 256 1.51 2.65 -0.16
N PRO A 257 0.32 2.18 -0.57
CA PRO A 257 -0.39 1.16 0.19
C PRO A 257 0.52 -0.06 0.35
N ARG A 258 0.56 -0.61 1.57
CA ARG A 258 1.36 -1.78 1.91
C ARG A 258 1.13 -2.95 0.95
N PHE A 259 -0.09 -3.13 0.44
CA PHE A 259 -0.47 -4.09 -0.61
C PHE A 259 -1.77 -3.65 -1.32
N PRO A 260 -2.10 -4.20 -2.50
CA PRO A 260 -3.28 -3.86 -3.30
C PRO A 260 -4.61 -3.94 -2.54
N LYS A 261 -5.54 -3.02 -2.82
CA LYS A 261 -6.86 -3.02 -2.16
C LYS A 261 -7.69 -4.25 -2.49
N SER A 262 -7.56 -4.77 -3.71
CA SER A 262 -8.25 -5.96 -4.21
C SER A 262 -7.93 -7.21 -3.38
N LEU A 263 -6.73 -7.29 -2.79
CA LEU A 263 -6.31 -8.42 -1.95
C LEU A 263 -6.79 -8.29 -0.49
N ARG A 264 -7.24 -7.11 -0.04
CA ARG A 264 -7.64 -6.88 1.36
C ARG A 264 -8.81 -7.73 1.81
N ARG A 265 -9.74 -8.02 0.90
CA ARG A 265 -10.92 -8.85 1.18
C ARG A 265 -10.56 -10.28 1.57
N PHE A 266 -9.44 -10.80 1.07
CA PHE A 266 -8.97 -12.16 1.34
C PHE A 266 -8.11 -12.24 2.61
N VAL A 267 -7.64 -11.10 3.12
CA VAL A 267 -6.85 -11.04 4.35
C VAL A 267 -7.76 -10.99 5.58
N GLN A 268 -8.91 -10.32 5.47
CA GLN A 268 -9.93 -10.30 6.51
C GLN A 268 -10.59 -11.68 6.57
N GLU A 269 -10.56 -12.34 7.74
CA GLU A 269 -11.46 -13.48 7.94
C GLU A 269 -12.90 -12.99 7.78
N PRO A 270 -13.80 -13.79 7.17
CA PRO A 270 -15.22 -13.47 7.18
C PRO A 270 -15.65 -13.35 8.63
N GLN A 271 -15.87 -12.12 9.09
CA GLN A 271 -16.68 -11.87 10.26
C GLN A 271 -18.13 -11.98 9.79
N ASP A 272 -18.61 -13.21 9.60
CA ASP A 272 -20.03 -13.54 9.56
C ASP A 272 -20.17 -15.07 9.60
N GLY A 273 -20.62 -15.53 10.77
CA GLY A 273 -20.81 -16.93 11.14
C GLY A 273 -21.21 -17.05 12.61
N SER A 274 -22.07 -16.14 13.10
CA SER A 274 -22.79 -16.21 14.36
C SER A 274 -24.09 -15.42 14.25
#